data_AF-A0A2E5AXJ1-F1
#
_entry.id   AF-A0A2E5AXJ1-F1
#
_cell.length_a   1.000
_cell.length_b   1.000
_cell.length_c   1.000
_cell.angle_alpha   90.00
_cell.angle_beta   90.00
_cell.angle_gamma   90.00
#
_symmetry.space_group_name_H-M   'P 1'
#
loop_
_entity.id
_entity.type
_entity.pdbx_description
1 polymer ?
#
loop_
_entity_poly.entity_id
_entity_poly.type
_entity_poly.pdbx_seq_one_letter_code
_entity_poly.pdbx_strand_id
1 'polypeptide(L)' 'MTLNKTLLLGLLFWGTILYAQKPTEVPKPSEKPIDLSNPADVIIYIVLPLCAILLFFIWRGKRKNPKK' A
#
# COMPACT_ATOMS: atom_id res chain seq x y z
N MET A 1 -41.70 15.66 -4.26
CA MET A 1 -40.31 15.78 -4.73
C MET A 1 -39.49 14.62 -4.16
N THR A 2 -39.53 13.46 -4.83
CA THR A 2 -38.79 12.27 -4.40
C THR A 2 -37.42 12.29 -5.06
N LEU A 3 -36.40 12.68 -4.29
CA LEU A 3 -35.00 12.66 -4.75
C LEU A 3 -34.59 11.19 -4.97
N ASN A 4 -34.28 10.86 -6.22
CA ASN A 4 -33.89 9.50 -6.61
C ASN A 4 -32.53 9.16 -5.97
N LYS A 5 -32.51 8.13 -5.13
CA LYS A 5 -31.32 7.67 -4.39
C LYS A 5 -30.12 7.35 -5.31
N THR A 6 -30.39 7.00 -6.57
CA THR A 6 -29.39 6.78 -7.62
C THR A 6 -28.62 8.05 -8.00
N LEU A 7 -29.30 9.20 -7.99
CA LEU A 7 -28.71 10.49 -8.32
C LEU A 7 -27.82 10.98 -7.17
N LEU A 8 -28.24 10.73 -5.93
CA LEU A 8 -27.42 10.93 -4.72
C LEU A 8 -26.15 10.07 -4.74
N LEU A 9 -26.25 8.80 -5.12
CA LEU A 9 -25.09 7.90 -5.19
C LEU A 9 -24.06 8.34 -6.24
N GLY A 10 -24.53 8.82 -7.40
CA GLY A 10 -23.66 9.36 -8.45
C GLY A 10 -22.94 10.65 -8.01
N LEU A 11 -23.61 11.51 -7.26
CA LEU A 11 -23.05 12.77 -6.75
C LEU A 11 -21.96 12.52 -5.70
N LEU A 12 -22.13 11.49 -4.85
CA LEU A 12 -21.12 11.06 -3.90
C LEU A 12 -19.87 10.48 -4.59
N PHE A 13 -20.04 9.77 -5.71
CA PHE A 13 -18.92 9.23 -6.49
C PHE A 13 -18.13 10.31 -7.26
N TRP A 14 -18.79 11.38 -7.72
CA TRP A 14 -18.11 12.47 -8.43
C TRP A 14 -17.15 13.27 -7.54
N GLY A 15 -17.49 13.41 -6.25
CA GLY A 15 -16.68 14.15 -5.29
C GLY A 15 -15.31 13.52 -4.99
N THR A 16 -15.17 12.20 -5.08
CA THR A 16 -13.93 11.50 -4.72
C THR A 16 -12.80 11.73 -5.73
N ILE A 17 -13.13 12.00 -7.00
CA ILE A 17 -12.14 12.26 -8.06
C ILE A 17 -11.44 13.62 -7.84
N LEU A 18 -12.16 14.61 -7.28
CA LEU A 18 -11.62 15.95 -7.00
C LEU A 18 -10.60 15.98 -5.84
N TYR A 19 -10.72 15.04 -4.89
CA TYR A 19 -9.81 14.93 -3.74
C TYR A 19 -8.51 14.18 -4.03
N ALA A 20 -8.34 13.61 -5.23
CA ALA A 20 -7.14 12.87 -5.62
C ALA A 20 -5.98 13.75 -6.14
N GLN A 21 -6.04 15.08 -5.96
CA GLN A 21 -4.98 15.97 -6.43
C GLN A 21 -3.70 15.83 -5.58
N LYS A 22 -2.58 15.54 -6.24
CA LYS A 22 -1.25 15.53 -5.60
C LYS A 22 -0.89 16.97 -5.20
N PRO A 23 -0.60 17.26 -3.92
CA PRO A 23 -0.24 18.61 -3.49
C PRO A 23 1.00 19.09 -4.24
N THR A 24 0.93 20.31 -4.78
CA THR A 24 1.96 20.88 -5.66
C THR A 24 3.13 21.50 -4.90
N GLU A 25 2.87 22.06 -3.71
CA GLU A 25 3.80 22.92 -2.97
C GLU A 25 4.63 22.19 -1.91
N VAL A 26 4.35 20.91 -1.63
CA VAL A 26 5.09 20.13 -0.63
C VAL A 26 6.22 19.34 -1.28
N PRO A 27 7.37 19.14 -0.60
CA PRO A 27 8.42 18.25 -1.06
C PRO A 27 7.86 16.88 -1.39
N LYS A 28 8.03 16.46 -2.65
CA LYS A 28 7.54 15.18 -3.15
C LYS A 28 8.64 14.13 -3.00
N PRO A 29 8.28 12.86 -2.70
CA PRO A 29 9.19 11.75 -2.91
C PRO A 29 9.71 11.77 -4.36
N SER A 30 10.92 11.25 -4.55
CA SER A 30 11.52 11.14 -5.89
C SER A 30 10.56 10.45 -6.85
N GLU A 31 10.36 11.04 -8.04
CA GLU A 31 9.59 10.41 -9.13
C GLU A 31 10.42 9.39 -9.92
N LYS A 32 11.69 9.22 -9.53
CA LYS A 32 12.58 8.24 -10.17
C LYS A 32 12.08 6.82 -9.86
N PRO A 33 12.22 5.90 -10.83
CA PRO A 33 12.04 4.47 -10.57
C PRO A 33 12.96 4.01 -9.44
N ILE A 34 12.59 2.90 -8.80
CA ILE A 34 13.45 2.19 -7.85
C ILE A 34 14.76 1.83 -8.55
N ASP A 35 15.89 2.22 -7.95
CA ASP A 35 17.20 1.95 -8.52
C ASP A 35 17.73 0.61 -7.99
N LEU A 36 17.67 -0.42 -8.83
CA LEU A 36 18.16 -1.76 -8.48
C LEU A 36 19.70 -1.83 -8.37
N SER A 37 20.42 -0.77 -8.76
CA SER A 37 21.87 -0.65 -8.54
C SER A 37 22.19 -0.08 -7.16
N ASN A 38 21.21 0.56 -6.50
CA ASN A 38 21.35 1.10 -5.16
C ASN A 38 21.07 0.00 -4.13
N PRO A 39 22.03 -0.35 -3.25
CA PRO A 39 21.82 -1.41 -2.26
C PRO A 39 20.69 -1.10 -1.28
N ALA A 40 20.45 0.17 -0.94
CA ALA A 40 19.37 0.54 -0.02
C ALA A 40 17.99 0.24 -0.64
N ASP A 41 17.80 0.60 -1.91
CA ASP A 41 16.56 0.36 -2.64
C ASP A 41 16.26 -1.13 -2.76
N VAL A 42 17.27 -1.94 -3.08
CA VAL A 42 17.13 -3.41 -3.16
C VAL A 42 16.78 -4.00 -1.78
N ILE A 43 17.45 -3.54 -0.71
CA ILE A 43 17.19 -4.06 0.64
C ILE A 43 15.76 -3.72 1.08
N ILE A 44 15.34 -2.46 0.93
CA ILE A 44 14.05 -1.98 1.44
C ILE A 44 12.89 -2.56 0.63
N TYR A 45 12.99 -2.52 -0.71
CA TYR A 45 11.87 -2.85 -1.58
C TYR A 45 11.79 -4.33 -1.99
N ILE A 46 12.87 -5.10 -1.83
CA ILE A 46 12.89 -6.53 -2.21
C ILE A 46 13.22 -7.41 -1.01
N VAL A 47 14.36 -7.19 -0.35
CA VAL A 47 14.84 -8.11 0.70
C VAL A 47 13.93 -8.08 1.92
N LEU A 48 13.54 -6.89 2.40
CA LEU A 48 12.72 -6.75 3.60
C LEU A 48 11.33 -7.42 3.47
N PRO A 49 10.57 -7.26 2.37
CA PRO A 49 9.35 -8.04 2.13
C PRO A 49 9.57 -9.56 2.12
N LEU A 50 10.63 -10.04 1.47
CA LEU A 50 10.95 -11.46 1.42
C LEU A 50 11.30 -12.00 2.82
N CYS A 51 12.07 -11.24 3.60
CA CYS A 51 12.37 -11.57 5.00
C CYS A 51 11.09 -11.64 5.84
N ALA A 52 10.17 -10.70 5.68
CA ALA A 52 8.89 -10.72 6.41
C ALA A 52 8.08 -11.99 6.10
N ILE A 53 8.01 -12.38 4.82
CA ILE A 53 7.35 -13.62 4.38
C ILE A 53 8.05 -14.85 4.98
N LEU A 54 9.38 -14.90 4.92
CA LEU A 54 10.16 -16.01 5.46
C LEU A 54 9.95 -16.16 6.97
N LEU A 55 10.06 -15.06 7.71
CA LEU A 55 9.86 -15.03 9.16
C LEU A 55 8.43 -15.41 9.54
N PHE A 56 7.43 -15.01 8.75
CA PHE A 56 6.05 -15.44 8.95
C PHE A 56 5.91 -16.96 8.87
N PHE A 57 6.52 -17.60 7.86
CA PHE A 57 6.46 -19.06 7.74
C PHE A 57 7.20 -19.78 8.87
N ILE A 58 8.37 -19.29 9.29
CA ILE A 58 9.12 -19.82 10.42
C ILE A 58 8.28 -19.72 11.71
N TRP A 59 7.71 -18.54 11.97
CA TRP A 59 6.86 -18.32 13.14
C TRP A 59 5.61 -19.20 13.12
N ARG A 60 4.96 -19.35 11.97
CA ARG A 60 3.79 -20.22 11.78
C ARG A 60 4.14 -21.70 12.01
N GLY A 61 5.31 -22.14 11.57
CA GLY A 61 5.80 -23.51 11.80
C GLY A 61 6.03 -23.81 13.29
N LYS A 62 6.63 -22.87 14.03
CA LYS A 62 6.90 -23.05 15.47
C LYS A 62 5.63 -23.19 16.33
N ARG A 63 4.49 -22.63 15.90
CA ARG A 63 3.21 -22.74 16.61
C ARG A 63 2.54 -24.12 16.48
N LYS A 64 2.98 -24.96 15.54
CA LYS A 64 2.42 -26.31 15.33
C LYS A 64 3.13 -27.41 16.12
N ASN A 65 4.26 -27.10 16.76
CA ASN A 65 4.92 -27.99 17.71
C ASN A 65 4.69 -27.46 19.13
N PRO A 66 3.53 -27.72 19.78
CA PRO A 66 3.52 -27.72 21.22
C PRO A 66 4.55 -28.77 21.62
N LYS A 67 5.65 -28.33 22.25
CA LYS A 67 6.65 -29.25 22.78
C LYS A 67 5.91 -30.34 23.57
N LYS A 68 6.10 -31.59 23.15
CA LYS A 68 5.73 -32.77 23.93
C LYS A 68 6.74 -32.91 25.06
#